data_AF-A0A9D5ZQK2-F1
#
_entry.id   AF-A0A9D5ZQK2-F1
#
_cell.length_a   1.000
_cell.length_b   1.000
_cell.length_c   1.000
_cell.angle_alpha   90.00
_cell.angle_beta   90.00
_cell.angle_gamma   90.00
#
_symmetry.space_group_name_H-M   'P 1'
#
loop_
_entity.id
_entity.type
_entity.pdbx_description
1 polymer ?
#
loop_
_entity_poly.entity_id
_entity_poly.type
_entity_poly.pdbx_seq_one_letter_code
_entity_poly.pdbx_strand_id
1 'polypeptide(L)'
;MKLADHVEVIRKLIDNSFRNRLGRIGINSNHLQPLNLIPEEHHEDRKRIESILEILTEETGNLSNAYEKLIEEFTFTLFNRLAALKVMEAHSLNPEIVTRRSQHGDRSFAHRHWLEQNPDRRSEEMEGLTHFIEYQLTELSSDIPLFSPSHSYHLLPTAIELNAVINAFNQVEIDEQLESDIWKSDDVLGWLYESYNNTKKTLHKESKAKTEYDKVSIQSQVYTPRWVVK
;
A
#
# COMPACT_ATOMS: atom_id res chain seq x y z
N MET A 1 -5.33 18.29 -8.44
CA MET A 1 -4.43 18.29 -7.26
C MET A 1 -3.02 17.99 -7.74
N LYS A 2 -1.97 18.40 -7.01
CA LYS A 2 -0.62 17.96 -7.38
C LYS A 2 -0.46 16.47 -7.07
N LEU A 3 0.46 15.80 -7.75
CA LEU A 3 0.78 14.38 -7.49
C LEU A 3 1.07 14.13 -6.01
N ALA A 4 1.82 15.04 -5.37
CA ALA A 4 2.14 14.94 -3.95
C ALA A 4 0.90 14.91 -3.04
N ASP A 5 -0.15 15.66 -3.40
CA ASP A 5 -1.38 15.67 -2.62
C ASP A 5 -2.14 14.34 -2.77
N HIS A 6 -2.19 13.78 -3.99
CA HIS A 6 -2.76 12.45 -4.24
C HIS A 6 -2.02 11.37 -3.46
N VAL A 7 -0.68 11.40 -3.49
CA VAL A 7 0.15 10.43 -2.76
C VAL A 7 -0.12 10.50 -1.27
N GLU A 8 -0.24 11.70 -0.70
CA GLU A 8 -0.55 11.86 0.73
C GLU A 8 -1.97 11.36 1.08
N VAL A 9 -2.96 11.57 0.21
CA VAL A 9 -4.32 11.02 0.39
C VAL A 9 -4.29 9.49 0.37
N ILE A 10 -3.65 8.89 -0.63
CA ILE A 10 -3.52 7.43 -0.75
C ILE A 10 -2.79 6.86 0.47
N ARG A 11 -1.65 7.47 0.86
CA ARG A 11 -0.88 7.04 2.03
C ARG A 11 -1.72 7.03 3.29
N LYS A 12 -2.49 8.10 3.55
CA LYS A 12 -3.39 8.19 4.71
C LYS A 12 -4.52 7.17 4.68
N LEU A 13 -5.11 6.90 3.51
CA LEU A 13 -6.14 5.86 3.37
C LEU A 13 -5.57 4.49 3.73
N ILE A 14 -4.38 4.17 3.22
CA ILE A 14 -3.72 2.90 3.51
C ILE A 14 -3.33 2.81 4.99
N ASP A 15 -2.68 3.84 5.55
CA ASP A 15 -2.28 3.89 6.97
C ASP A 15 -3.48 3.64 7.89
N ASN A 16 -4.57 4.38 7.69
CA ASN A 16 -5.79 4.22 8.49
C ASN A 16 -6.38 2.80 8.34
N SER A 17 -6.37 2.25 7.13
CA SER A 17 -6.88 0.90 6.88
C SER A 17 -6.08 -0.17 7.64
N PHE A 18 -4.76 -0.02 7.72
CA PHE A 18 -3.93 -0.95 8.48
C PHE A 18 -4.08 -0.75 9.99
N ARG A 19 -4.26 0.47 10.48
CA ARG A 19 -4.62 0.69 11.90
C ARG A 19 -5.92 -0.02 12.26
N ASN A 20 -6.94 0.09 11.41
CA ASN A 20 -8.21 -0.60 11.59
C ASN A 20 -8.04 -2.13 11.52
N ARG A 21 -7.23 -2.63 10.57
CA ARG A 21 -6.96 -4.07 10.43
C ARG A 21 -6.20 -4.63 11.63
N LEU A 22 -5.16 -3.94 12.10
CA LEU A 22 -4.40 -4.31 13.29
C LEU A 22 -5.28 -4.30 14.55
N GLY A 23 -6.15 -3.31 14.70
CA GLY A 23 -7.12 -3.27 15.79
C GLY A 23 -8.08 -4.48 15.81
N ARG A 24 -8.54 -4.95 14.64
CA ARG A 24 -9.40 -6.15 14.52
C ARG A 24 -8.68 -7.45 14.90
N ILE A 25 -7.37 -7.51 14.69
CA ILE A 25 -6.54 -8.63 15.16
C ILE A 25 -5.97 -8.38 16.57
N GLY A 26 -6.46 -7.36 17.29
CA GLY A 26 -6.10 -7.10 18.68
C GLY A 26 -4.70 -6.52 18.89
N ILE A 27 -4.12 -5.86 17.89
CA ILE A 27 -2.84 -5.14 18.00
C ILE A 27 -3.13 -3.64 18.04
N ASN A 28 -2.73 -2.97 19.12
CA ASN A 28 -2.82 -1.53 19.29
C ASN A 28 -1.45 -0.92 19.60
N SER A 29 -1.34 0.41 19.52
CA SER A 29 -0.07 1.12 19.73
C SER A 29 0.58 0.90 21.09
N ASN A 30 -0.19 0.60 22.14
CA ASN A 30 0.32 0.49 23.50
C ASN A 30 0.08 -0.86 24.15
N HIS A 31 -0.69 -1.76 23.51
CA HIS A 31 -1.00 -3.06 24.08
C HIS A 31 -1.43 -4.07 23.02
N LEU A 32 -1.25 -5.34 23.38
CA LEU A 32 -1.68 -6.50 22.61
C LEU A 32 -2.82 -7.18 23.36
N GLN A 33 -3.94 -7.45 22.67
CA GLN A 33 -5.05 -8.19 23.25
C GLN A 33 -4.70 -9.68 23.37
N PRO A 34 -5.15 -10.36 24.43
CA PRO A 34 -5.04 -11.81 24.56
C PRO A 34 -5.67 -12.55 23.36
N LEU A 35 -4.99 -13.59 22.88
CA LEU A 35 -5.38 -14.33 21.67
C LEU A 35 -6.79 -14.94 21.77
N ASN A 36 -7.24 -15.31 22.96
CA ASN A 36 -8.57 -15.87 23.22
C ASN A 36 -9.73 -14.87 23.05
N LEU A 37 -9.45 -13.57 22.94
CA LEU A 37 -10.46 -12.53 22.67
C LEU A 37 -10.56 -12.19 21.18
N ILE A 38 -9.71 -12.78 20.34
CA ILE A 38 -9.64 -12.53 18.90
C ILE A 38 -10.30 -13.71 18.18
N PRO A 39 -11.13 -13.48 17.15
CA PRO A 39 -11.67 -14.55 16.31
C PRO A 39 -10.59 -15.47 15.72
N GLU A 40 -10.87 -16.78 15.66
CA GLU A 40 -9.89 -17.79 15.21
C GLU A 40 -9.37 -17.53 13.79
N GLU A 41 -10.20 -16.97 12.90
CA GLU A 41 -9.83 -16.58 11.54
C GLU A 41 -8.69 -15.55 11.47
N HIS A 42 -8.38 -14.86 12.56
CA HIS A 42 -7.31 -13.87 12.64
C HIS A 42 -6.06 -14.39 13.36
N HIS A 43 -6.06 -15.60 13.90
CA HIS A 43 -4.97 -16.08 14.76
C HIS A 43 -3.65 -16.24 14.00
N GLU A 44 -3.70 -16.71 12.75
CA GLU A 44 -2.49 -16.91 11.95
C GLU A 44 -1.81 -15.57 11.59
N ASP A 45 -2.59 -14.61 11.11
CA ASP A 45 -2.11 -13.24 10.90
C ASP A 45 -1.59 -12.62 12.19
N ARG A 46 -2.31 -12.80 13.30
CA ARG A 46 -1.94 -12.25 14.60
C ARG A 46 -0.59 -12.76 15.08
N LYS A 47 -0.35 -14.07 15.07
CA LYS A 47 0.93 -14.68 15.53
C LYS A 47 2.11 -14.21 14.67
N ARG A 48 1.93 -14.18 13.35
CA ARG A 48 2.96 -13.71 12.42
C ARG A 48 3.32 -12.26 12.69
N ILE A 49 2.32 -11.39 12.82
CA ILE A 49 2.53 -9.95 13.03
C ILE A 49 3.08 -9.69 14.44
N GLU A 50 2.70 -10.47 15.44
CA GLU A 50 3.32 -10.43 16.79
C GLU A 50 4.83 -10.63 16.72
N SER A 51 5.26 -11.67 16.01
CA SER A 51 6.68 -12.01 15.89
C SER A 51 7.48 -10.87 15.24
N ILE A 52 6.89 -10.20 14.24
CA ILE A 52 7.49 -9.02 13.60
C ILE A 52 7.54 -7.85 14.60
N LEU A 53 6.46 -7.62 15.35
CA LEU A 53 6.36 -6.51 16.29
C LEU A 53 7.33 -6.66 17.47
N GLU A 54 7.62 -7.88 17.93
CA GLU A 54 8.65 -8.16 18.93
C GLU A 54 10.03 -7.69 18.43
N ILE A 55 10.43 -8.08 17.22
CA ILE A 55 11.69 -7.65 16.59
C ILE A 55 11.74 -6.12 16.45
N LEU A 56 10.65 -5.50 15.98
CA LEU A 56 10.58 -4.04 15.86
C LEU A 56 10.61 -3.33 17.22
N THR A 57 10.13 -3.96 18.29
CA THR A 57 10.19 -3.41 19.64
C THR A 57 11.61 -3.42 20.17
N GLU A 58 12.39 -4.46 19.89
CA GLU A 58 13.83 -4.48 20.20
C GLU A 58 14.59 -3.38 19.45
N GLU A 59 14.24 -3.16 18.17
CA GLU A 59 14.90 -2.14 17.34
C GLU A 59 14.53 -0.70 17.74
N THR A 60 13.26 -0.44 18.00
CA THR A 60 12.74 0.92 18.24
C THR A 60 12.66 1.30 19.73
N GLY A 61 12.94 0.35 20.61
CA GLY A 61 13.02 0.50 22.06
C GLY A 61 11.69 0.44 22.82
N ASN A 62 10.54 0.56 22.15
CA ASN A 62 9.22 0.42 22.79
C ASN A 62 8.13 0.04 21.78
N LEU A 63 7.04 -0.52 22.30
CA LEU A 63 5.91 -1.03 21.52
C LEU A 63 5.24 0.07 20.67
N SER A 64 5.18 1.30 21.17
CA SER A 64 4.51 2.40 20.46
C SER A 64 5.26 2.78 19.19
N ASN A 65 6.57 2.94 19.28
CA ASN A 65 7.42 3.19 18.12
C ASN A 65 7.43 1.99 17.16
N ALA A 66 7.43 0.76 17.69
CA ALA A 66 7.37 -0.46 16.90
C ALA A 66 6.07 -0.56 16.09
N TYR A 67 4.95 -0.19 16.71
CA TYR A 67 3.64 -0.15 16.07
C TYR A 67 3.59 0.87 14.93
N GLU A 68 4.08 2.09 15.15
CA GLU A 68 4.13 3.10 14.10
C GLU A 68 5.03 2.66 12.93
N LYS A 69 6.19 2.04 13.23
CA LYS A 69 7.05 1.46 12.20
C LYS A 69 6.36 0.32 11.45
N LEU A 70 5.66 -0.57 12.14
CA LEU A 70 4.90 -1.66 11.54
C LEU A 70 3.84 -1.15 10.57
N ILE A 71 3.04 -0.16 10.99
CA ILE A 71 2.03 0.48 10.13
C ILE A 71 2.68 1.10 8.89
N GLU A 72 3.83 1.76 9.06
CA GLU A 72 4.56 2.36 7.96
C GLU A 72 5.04 1.31 6.94
N GLU A 73 5.59 0.18 7.39
CA GLU A 73 6.05 -0.91 6.52
C GLU A 73 4.90 -1.56 5.73
N PHE A 74 3.75 -1.80 6.39
CA PHE A 74 2.53 -2.25 5.69
C PHE A 74 2.05 -1.23 4.67
N THR A 75 2.02 0.05 5.06
CA THR A 75 1.55 1.15 4.21
C THR A 75 2.42 1.28 2.97
N PHE A 76 3.74 1.30 3.16
CA PHE A 76 4.71 1.37 2.09
C PHE A 76 4.62 0.16 1.16
N THR A 77 4.47 -1.05 1.71
CA THR A 77 4.35 -2.28 0.93
C THR A 77 3.11 -2.25 0.04
N LEU A 78 1.93 -1.95 0.58
CA LEU A 78 0.69 -1.92 -0.23
C LEU A 78 0.72 -0.79 -1.26
N PHE A 79 1.19 0.39 -0.87
CA PHE A 79 1.33 1.53 -1.78
C PHE A 79 2.18 1.16 -2.99
N ASN A 80 3.37 0.59 -2.75
CA ASN A 80 4.29 0.22 -3.82
C ASN A 80 3.73 -0.90 -4.69
N ARG A 81 3.03 -1.87 -4.11
CA ARG A 81 2.37 -2.93 -4.90
C ARG A 81 1.36 -2.34 -5.87
N LEU A 82 0.45 -1.48 -5.40
CA LEU A 82 -0.57 -0.87 -6.26
C LEU A 82 0.02 0.11 -7.27
N ALA A 83 1.02 0.90 -6.88
CA ALA A 83 1.74 1.79 -7.79
C ALA A 83 2.47 1.00 -8.89
N ALA A 84 3.14 -0.10 -8.54
CA ALA A 84 3.81 -0.98 -9.50
C ALA A 84 2.80 -1.58 -10.49
N LEU A 85 1.65 -2.08 -10.01
CA LEU A 85 0.59 -2.57 -10.88
C LEU A 85 0.11 -1.49 -11.87
N LYS A 86 -0.12 -0.25 -11.40
CA LYS A 86 -0.51 0.88 -12.28
C LYS A 86 0.54 1.18 -13.35
N VAL A 87 1.82 1.17 -12.99
CA VAL A 87 2.93 1.38 -13.95
C VAL A 87 3.00 0.23 -14.96
N MET A 88 2.90 -1.02 -14.49
CA MET A 88 2.93 -2.19 -15.36
C MET A 88 1.75 -2.21 -16.34
N GLU A 89 0.55 -1.82 -15.89
CA GLU A 89 -0.65 -1.67 -16.74
C GLU A 89 -0.45 -0.62 -17.83
N ALA A 90 0.10 0.55 -17.46
CA ALA A 90 0.35 1.64 -18.40
C ALA A 90 1.35 1.26 -19.50
N HIS A 91 2.26 0.31 -19.20
CA HIS A 91 3.23 -0.26 -20.13
C HIS A 91 2.75 -1.56 -20.78
N SER A 92 1.49 -1.95 -20.60
CA SER A 92 0.89 -3.16 -21.18
C SER A 92 1.60 -4.47 -20.79
N LEU A 93 2.25 -4.50 -19.62
CA LEU A 93 2.92 -5.70 -19.10
C LEU A 93 1.92 -6.69 -18.49
N ASN A 94 0.77 -6.20 -18.03
CA ASN A 94 -0.35 -6.97 -17.50
C ASN A 94 -1.68 -6.33 -17.92
N PRO A 95 -2.79 -7.09 -17.93
CA PRO A 95 -4.12 -6.50 -18.09
C PRO A 95 -4.42 -5.50 -16.97
N GLU A 96 -5.37 -4.59 -17.18
CA GLU A 96 -5.84 -3.67 -16.15
C GLU A 96 -6.35 -4.43 -14.91
N ILE A 97 -5.61 -4.35 -13.80
CA ILE A 97 -5.92 -4.96 -12.48
C ILE A 97 -6.48 -3.88 -11.54
N VAL A 98 -5.82 -2.73 -11.47
CA VAL A 98 -6.17 -1.58 -10.64
C VAL A 98 -6.98 -0.56 -11.44
N THR A 99 -6.64 -0.33 -12.72
CA THR A 99 -7.36 0.61 -13.58
C THR A 99 -8.81 0.20 -13.80
N ARG A 100 -9.76 1.07 -13.47
CA ARG A 100 -11.21 0.83 -13.58
C ARG A 100 -11.80 1.57 -14.76
N ARG A 101 -12.75 0.93 -15.43
CA ARG A 101 -13.45 1.51 -16.59
C ARG A 101 -14.97 1.34 -16.44
N SER A 102 -15.72 2.37 -16.80
CA SER A 102 -17.19 2.36 -16.75
C SER A 102 -17.81 1.25 -17.62
N GLN A 103 -17.19 0.95 -18.77
CA GLN A 103 -17.58 -0.17 -19.65
C GLN A 103 -17.45 -1.56 -19.00
N HIS A 104 -16.75 -1.67 -17.87
CA HIS A 104 -16.63 -2.89 -17.07
C HIS A 104 -17.49 -2.84 -15.78
N GLY A 105 -18.42 -1.87 -15.72
CA GLY A 105 -19.26 -1.62 -14.55
C GLY A 105 -18.43 -1.16 -13.36
N ASP A 106 -17.52 -0.21 -13.58
CA ASP A 106 -16.58 0.36 -12.60
C ASP A 106 -15.63 -0.66 -11.96
N ARG A 107 -15.39 -1.77 -12.66
CA ARG A 107 -14.35 -2.76 -12.36
C ARG A 107 -13.14 -2.55 -13.27
N SER A 108 -12.04 -3.19 -12.91
CA SER A 108 -10.94 -3.40 -13.84
C SER A 108 -11.27 -4.54 -14.82
N PHE A 109 -10.58 -4.56 -15.96
CA PHE A 109 -10.76 -5.64 -16.93
C PHE A 109 -10.48 -7.01 -16.30
N ALA A 110 -9.39 -7.13 -15.54
CA ALA A 110 -9.02 -8.37 -14.89
C ALA A 110 -10.02 -8.79 -13.79
N HIS A 111 -10.56 -7.86 -12.99
CA HIS A 111 -11.56 -8.20 -11.97
C HIS A 111 -12.86 -8.70 -12.60
N ARG A 112 -13.32 -8.03 -13.68
CA ARG A 112 -14.49 -8.47 -14.45
C ARG A 112 -14.30 -9.90 -14.98
N HIS A 113 -13.14 -10.19 -15.55
CA HIS A 113 -12.83 -11.52 -16.08
C HIS A 113 -12.69 -12.58 -14.97
N TRP A 114 -12.05 -12.24 -13.85
CA TRP A 114 -11.94 -13.12 -12.70
C TRP A 114 -13.31 -13.51 -12.13
N LEU A 115 -14.28 -12.60 -12.12
CA LEU A 115 -15.67 -12.86 -11.73
C LEU A 115 -16.48 -13.71 -12.73
N GLU A 116 -16.01 -13.89 -13.97
CA GLU A 116 -16.58 -14.86 -14.92
C GLU A 116 -16.15 -16.29 -14.52
N GLN A 117 -14.94 -16.43 -13.97
CA GLN A 117 -14.38 -17.71 -13.52
C GLN A 117 -14.79 -18.05 -12.08
N ASN A 118 -15.12 -17.05 -11.26
CA ASN A 118 -15.47 -17.18 -9.85
C ASN A 118 -16.86 -16.55 -9.56
N PRO A 119 -17.96 -17.10 -10.11
CA PRO A 119 -19.28 -16.49 -10.03
C PRO A 119 -19.84 -16.42 -8.59
N ASP A 120 -19.43 -17.34 -7.72
CA ASP A 120 -19.76 -17.39 -6.29
C ASP A 120 -19.26 -16.16 -5.52
N ARG A 121 -18.16 -15.55 -5.98
CA ARG A 121 -17.54 -14.38 -5.34
C ARG A 121 -18.29 -13.08 -5.58
N ARG A 122 -19.25 -13.05 -6.51
CA ARG A 122 -20.07 -11.86 -6.80
C ARG A 122 -20.93 -11.39 -5.63
N SER A 123 -21.36 -12.31 -4.76
CA SER A 123 -22.16 -11.98 -3.58
C SER A 123 -21.33 -11.51 -2.38
N GLU A 124 -20.00 -11.62 -2.45
CA GLU A 124 -19.12 -11.17 -1.38
C GLU A 124 -19.00 -9.64 -1.35
N GLU A 125 -18.47 -9.12 -0.24
CA GLU A 125 -18.22 -7.68 -0.08
C GLU A 125 -17.30 -7.16 -1.20
N MET A 126 -17.74 -6.10 -1.87
CA MET A 126 -17.07 -5.54 -3.05
C MET A 126 -16.77 -6.59 -4.14
N GLU A 127 -17.63 -7.60 -4.29
CA GLU A 127 -17.50 -8.67 -5.28
C GLU A 127 -16.17 -9.42 -5.17
N GLY A 128 -15.78 -9.77 -3.94
CA GLY A 128 -14.58 -10.55 -3.67
C GLY A 128 -13.29 -9.81 -3.98
N LEU A 129 -13.28 -8.48 -3.90
CA LEU A 129 -12.13 -7.64 -4.27
C LEU A 129 -10.82 -8.04 -3.58
N THR A 130 -10.88 -8.40 -2.29
CA THR A 130 -9.71 -8.87 -1.54
C THR A 130 -9.17 -10.18 -2.12
N HIS A 131 -10.04 -11.16 -2.38
CA HIS A 131 -9.68 -12.42 -3.02
C HIS A 131 -9.11 -12.23 -4.43
N PHE A 132 -9.69 -11.31 -5.21
CA PHE A 132 -9.20 -10.96 -6.53
C PHE A 132 -7.78 -10.37 -6.48
N ILE A 133 -7.54 -9.38 -5.60
CA ILE A 133 -6.20 -8.79 -5.47
C ILE A 133 -5.20 -9.82 -4.95
N GLU A 134 -5.57 -10.66 -3.99
CA GLU A 134 -4.72 -11.74 -3.49
C GLU A 134 -4.32 -12.72 -4.60
N TYR A 135 -5.29 -13.11 -5.44
CA TYR A 135 -5.08 -13.94 -6.61
C TYR A 135 -4.08 -13.29 -7.58
N GLN A 136 -4.29 -12.02 -7.95
CA GLN A 136 -3.40 -11.32 -8.88
C GLN A 136 -1.98 -11.14 -8.32
N LEU A 137 -1.84 -10.85 -7.02
CA LEU A 137 -0.54 -10.75 -6.35
C LEU A 137 0.18 -12.10 -6.36
N THR A 138 -0.54 -13.20 -6.13
CA THR A 138 0.01 -14.56 -6.17
C THR A 138 0.52 -14.91 -7.56
N GLU A 139 -0.27 -14.65 -8.61
CA GLU A 139 0.13 -14.93 -10.00
C GLU A 139 1.41 -14.18 -10.39
N LEU A 140 1.54 -12.92 -9.97
CA LEU A 140 2.71 -12.08 -10.28
C LEU A 140 3.91 -12.31 -9.33
N SER A 141 3.75 -13.12 -8.29
CA SER A 141 4.77 -13.30 -7.25
C SER A 141 6.02 -14.03 -7.71
N SER A 142 5.91 -14.83 -8.78
CA SER A 142 7.03 -15.58 -9.35
C SER A 142 8.05 -14.67 -10.05
N ASP A 143 7.58 -13.60 -10.69
CA ASP A 143 8.41 -12.65 -11.41
C ASP A 143 8.88 -11.49 -10.51
N ILE A 144 8.02 -11.03 -9.60
CA ILE A 144 8.28 -9.86 -8.76
C ILE A 144 8.05 -10.25 -7.29
N PRO A 145 9.15 -10.47 -6.51
CA PRO A 145 9.06 -10.91 -5.12
C PRO A 145 8.24 -10.00 -4.21
N LEU A 146 8.15 -8.69 -4.53
CA LEU A 146 7.32 -7.74 -3.80
C LEU A 146 5.85 -8.18 -3.75
N PHE A 147 5.33 -8.87 -4.77
CA PHE A 147 3.94 -9.32 -4.81
C PHE A 147 3.68 -10.61 -4.03
N SER A 148 4.72 -11.28 -3.55
CA SER A 148 4.56 -12.56 -2.84
C SER A 148 3.65 -12.46 -1.60
N PRO A 149 2.69 -13.39 -1.45
CA PRO A 149 1.96 -13.59 -0.19
C PRO A 149 2.86 -13.96 0.99
N SER A 150 4.05 -14.49 0.72
CA SER A 150 5.05 -14.83 1.74
C SER A 150 5.91 -13.64 2.19
N HIS A 151 5.72 -12.44 1.61
CA HIS A 151 6.42 -11.24 2.04
C HIS A 151 6.07 -10.90 3.50
N SER A 152 7.06 -10.52 4.32
CA SER A 152 6.88 -10.31 5.77
C SER A 152 5.72 -9.35 6.09
N TYR A 153 5.60 -8.27 5.31
CA TYR A 153 4.54 -7.26 5.44
C TYR A 153 3.38 -7.49 4.46
N HIS A 154 3.14 -8.72 4.03
CA HIS A 154 1.92 -9.05 3.31
C HIS A 154 0.73 -9.01 4.28
N LEU A 155 -0.23 -8.15 3.99
CA LEU A 155 -1.55 -8.06 4.62
C LEU A 155 -2.42 -7.17 3.71
N LEU A 156 -3.69 -7.52 3.51
CA LEU A 156 -4.63 -6.67 2.78
C LEU A 156 -5.59 -5.95 3.75
N PRO A 157 -6.01 -4.71 3.43
CA PRO A 157 -7.13 -4.05 4.10
C PRO A 157 -8.45 -4.82 3.93
N THR A 158 -9.50 -4.35 4.61
CA THR A 158 -10.86 -4.85 4.32
C THR A 158 -11.28 -4.50 2.89
N ALA A 159 -12.28 -5.19 2.34
CA ALA A 159 -12.66 -4.99 0.94
C ALA A 159 -13.15 -3.55 0.68
N ILE A 160 -13.88 -2.94 1.62
CA ILE A 160 -14.31 -1.54 1.54
C ILE A 160 -13.10 -0.58 1.53
N GLU A 161 -12.14 -0.77 2.43
CA GLU A 161 -10.96 0.08 2.54
C GLU A 161 -10.05 -0.06 1.32
N LEU A 162 -9.83 -1.30 0.85
CA LEU A 162 -9.07 -1.60 -0.35
C LEU A 162 -9.72 -0.98 -1.59
N ASN A 163 -11.06 -1.04 -1.69
CA ASN A 163 -11.81 -0.38 -2.75
C ASN A 163 -11.59 1.15 -2.75
N ALA A 164 -11.59 1.79 -1.57
CA ALA A 164 -11.30 3.22 -1.44
C ALA A 164 -9.88 3.57 -1.88
N VAL A 165 -8.89 2.75 -1.51
CA VAL A 165 -7.49 2.92 -1.93
C VAL A 165 -7.35 2.78 -3.45
N ILE A 166 -7.93 1.73 -4.06
CA ILE A 166 -7.91 1.53 -5.51
C ILE A 166 -8.57 2.70 -6.24
N ASN A 167 -9.71 3.19 -5.73
CA ASN A 167 -10.36 4.37 -6.30
C ASN A 167 -9.45 5.59 -6.24
N ALA A 168 -8.74 5.83 -5.13
CA ALA A 168 -7.79 6.93 -5.02
C ALA A 168 -6.64 6.83 -6.04
N PHE A 169 -6.10 5.64 -6.31
CA PHE A 169 -5.15 5.43 -7.41
C PHE A 169 -5.73 5.75 -8.79
N ASN A 170 -7.01 5.42 -9.03
CA ASN A 170 -7.69 5.76 -10.28
C ASN A 170 -7.95 7.27 -10.41
N GLN A 171 -8.16 7.99 -9.30
CA GLN A 171 -8.32 9.45 -9.33
C GLN A 171 -7.06 10.17 -9.83
N VAL A 172 -5.87 9.59 -9.65
CA VAL A 172 -4.61 10.17 -10.17
C VAL A 172 -4.61 10.23 -11.70
N GLU A 173 -5.15 9.23 -12.38
CA GLU A 173 -5.17 9.15 -13.86
C GLU A 173 -6.14 10.16 -14.49
N ILE A 174 -7.21 10.52 -13.79
CA ILE A 174 -8.27 11.38 -14.32
C ILE A 174 -8.17 12.84 -13.85
N ASP A 175 -7.16 13.19 -13.05
CA ASP A 175 -6.95 14.56 -12.60
C ASP A 175 -6.35 15.41 -13.73
N GLU A 176 -7.14 16.38 -14.23
CA GLU A 176 -6.74 17.28 -15.33
C GLU A 176 -5.49 18.13 -15.03
N GLN A 177 -5.08 18.25 -13.76
CA GLN A 177 -3.86 18.96 -13.37
C GLN A 177 -2.59 18.12 -13.54
N LEU A 178 -2.72 16.82 -13.81
CA LEU A 178 -1.63 15.90 -14.08
C LEU A 178 -1.56 15.57 -15.58
N GLU A 179 -0.40 15.10 -16.02
CA GLU A 179 -0.25 14.61 -17.38
C GLU A 179 -1.12 13.36 -17.58
N SER A 180 -1.86 13.29 -18.70
CA SER A 180 -2.81 12.20 -18.96
C SER A 180 -2.17 10.81 -19.00
N ASP A 181 -0.87 10.75 -19.30
CA ASP A 181 -0.07 9.53 -19.35
C ASP A 181 0.93 9.44 -18.18
N ILE A 182 0.62 10.02 -17.02
CA ILE A 182 1.53 10.06 -15.85
C ILE A 182 2.11 8.69 -15.49
N TRP A 183 1.32 7.62 -15.57
CA TRP A 183 1.76 6.25 -15.26
C TRP A 183 2.71 5.64 -16.31
N LYS A 184 2.80 6.23 -17.51
CA LYS A 184 3.78 5.86 -18.55
C LYS A 184 5.09 6.62 -18.42
N SER A 185 5.17 7.64 -17.55
CA SER A 185 6.40 8.39 -17.37
C SER A 185 7.48 7.50 -16.73
N ASP A 186 8.67 7.48 -17.32
CA ASP A 186 9.86 6.80 -16.77
C ASP A 186 10.19 7.25 -15.33
N ASP A 187 9.83 8.49 -14.99
CA ASP A 187 10.15 9.12 -13.71
C ASP A 187 9.06 8.92 -12.65
N VAL A 188 7.90 8.33 -12.99
CA VAL A 188 6.71 8.30 -12.12
C VAL A 188 6.98 7.65 -10.77
N LEU A 189 7.71 6.52 -10.75
CA LEU A 189 8.06 5.85 -9.49
C LEU A 189 8.96 6.73 -8.62
N GLY A 190 9.87 7.48 -9.23
CA GLY A 190 10.72 8.45 -8.55
C GLY A 190 9.90 9.58 -7.91
N TRP A 191 8.94 10.13 -8.66
CA TRP A 191 8.06 11.20 -8.17
C TRP A 191 7.12 10.71 -7.06
N LEU A 192 6.58 9.50 -7.18
CA LEU A 192 5.75 8.88 -6.14
C LEU A 192 6.55 8.69 -4.86
N TYR A 193 7.78 8.19 -4.96
CA TYR A 193 8.65 7.97 -3.81
C TYR A 193 9.05 9.29 -3.12
N GLU A 194 9.42 10.30 -3.90
CA GLU A 194 9.71 11.63 -3.35
C GLU A 194 8.48 12.22 -2.66
N SER A 195 7.32 12.15 -3.33
CA SER A 195 6.04 12.63 -2.80
C SER A 195 5.65 11.93 -1.50
N TYR A 196 5.83 10.61 -1.43
CA TYR A 196 5.51 9.79 -0.26
C TYR A 196 6.33 10.23 0.97
N ASN A 197 7.59 10.61 0.74
CA ASN A 197 8.50 11.05 1.80
C ASN A 197 8.40 12.55 2.14
N ASN A 198 7.70 13.36 1.34
CA ASN A 198 7.61 14.80 1.57
C ASN A 198 7.01 15.16 2.93
N THR A 199 5.96 14.45 3.37
CA THR A 199 5.33 14.69 4.67
C THR A 199 6.32 14.49 5.83
N LYS A 200 7.11 13.41 5.78
CA LYS A 200 8.17 13.13 6.76
C LYS A 200 9.26 14.21 6.72
N LYS A 201 9.67 14.64 5.53
CA LYS A 201 10.66 15.73 5.35
C LYS A 201 10.18 17.04 5.95
N THR A 202 8.90 17.40 5.75
CA THR A 202 8.31 18.64 6.30
C THR A 202 8.21 18.58 7.82
N LEU A 203 7.66 17.50 8.38
CA LEU A 203 7.55 17.31 9.83
C LEU A 203 8.92 17.33 10.52
N HIS A 204 9.93 16.69 9.92
CA HIS A 204 11.29 16.72 10.45
C HIS A 204 11.89 18.13 10.41
N LYS A 205 11.73 18.87 9.30
CA LYS A 205 12.18 20.28 9.19
C LYS A 205 11.51 21.17 10.24
N GLU A 206 10.21 20.99 10.47
CA GLU A 206 9.44 21.75 11.45
C GLU A 206 9.84 21.41 12.89
N SER A 207 10.19 20.15 13.17
CA SER A 207 10.61 19.70 14.50
C SER A 207 11.91 20.34 14.99
N LYS A 208 12.74 20.88 14.08
CA LYS A 208 14.11 21.40 14.34
C LYS A 208 15.01 20.40 15.09
N ALA A 209 14.65 19.12 15.14
CA ALA A 209 15.44 18.09 15.77
C ALA A 209 16.75 17.90 15.01
N LYS A 210 17.83 17.59 15.74
CA LYS A 210 19.08 17.18 15.09
C LYS A 210 18.79 15.92 14.26
N THR A 211 19.31 15.89 13.04
CA THR A 211 19.24 14.67 12.21
C THR A 211 20.15 13.63 12.86
N GLU A 212 19.55 12.68 13.57
CA GLU A 212 20.22 11.47 14.05
C GLU A 212 20.41 10.47 12.90
N TYR A 213 21.29 9.49 13.08
CA TYR A 213 21.75 8.57 12.01
C TYR A 213 20.60 7.83 11.31
N ASP A 214 19.56 7.48 12.06
CA ASP A 214 18.32 6.84 11.63
C ASP A 214 17.43 7.74 10.74
N LYS A 215 17.63 9.06 10.75
CA LYS A 215 16.85 10.05 9.98
C LYS A 215 17.58 10.60 8.77
N VAL A 216 18.83 10.18 8.54
CA VAL A 216 19.65 10.63 7.39
C VAL A 216 19.04 10.17 6.06
N SER A 217 18.50 8.94 5.99
CA SER A 217 17.85 8.40 4.79
C SER A 217 16.67 9.26 4.31
N ILE A 218 15.88 9.79 5.24
CA ILE A 218 14.73 10.66 4.97
C ILE A 218 15.18 11.97 4.28
N GLN A 219 16.38 12.48 4.60
CA GLN A 219 16.91 13.73 4.04
C GLN A 219 17.73 13.54 2.76
N SER A 220 18.44 12.42 2.63
CA SER A 220 19.40 12.20 1.54
C SER A 220 18.82 11.55 0.29
N GLN A 221 17.62 10.99 0.38
CA GLN A 221 16.97 10.33 -0.76
C GLN A 221 16.15 11.33 -1.58
N VAL A 222 16.75 11.79 -2.69
CA VAL A 222 16.14 12.67 -3.69
C VAL A 222 16.17 11.96 -5.04
N TYR A 223 15.04 11.93 -5.74
CA TYR A 223 15.02 11.45 -7.12
C TYR A 223 15.96 12.30 -7.96
N THR A 224 16.87 11.68 -8.70
CA THR A 224 17.83 12.41 -9.54
C THR A 224 17.30 12.41 -10.97
N PRO A 225 16.79 13.54 -11.49
CA PRO A 225 16.19 13.58 -12.82
C PRO A 225 17.22 13.26 -13.92
N ARG A 226 16.76 12.71 -15.04
CA ARG A 226 17.61 12.28 -16.17
C ARG A 226 18.56 13.36 -16.68
N TRP A 227 18.21 14.64 -16.61
CA TRP A 227 19.07 15.74 -17.07
C TRP A 227 20.29 15.99 -16.17
N VAL A 228 20.27 15.50 -14.92
CA VAL A 228 21.38 15.59 -13.96
C VAL A 228 22.39 14.45 -14.15
N VAL A 229 21.95 13.27 -14.60
CA VAL A 229 22.76 12.04 -14.71
C VAL A 229 23.40 11.87 -16.10
N LYS A 230 23.64 12.97 -16.82
CA LYS A 230 24.29 12.93 -18.14
C LYS A 230 25.81 13.05 -18.07
#